data_AF-A0A9E4FZM6-F1
#
_entry.id   AF-A0A9E4FZM6-F1
#
_cell.length_a   1.000
_cell.length_b   1.000
_cell.length_c   1.000
_cell.angle_alpha   90.00
_cell.angle_beta   90.00
_cell.angle_gamma   90.00
#
_symmetry.space_group_name_H-M   'P 1'
#
loop_
_entity.id
_entity.type
_entity.pdbx_description
1 polymer ?
#
loop_
_entity_poly.entity_id
_entity_poly.type
_entity_poly.pdbx_seq_one_letter_code
_entity_poly.pdbx_strand_id
1 'polypeptide(L)' 'MRLLLFNLMTDEADPVLGFACGWIRELAARCEYVDVITMYRGAYQLPSNVRVFSAGREAAPRPLLPASSSAAAGAAL' A
#
# COMPACT_ATOMS: atom_id res chain seq x y z
N MET A 1 13.40 15.21 -12.75
CA MET A 1 12.58 15.25 -11.51
C MET A 1 12.65 13.90 -10.80
N ARG A 2 12.74 13.90 -9.45
CA ARG A 2 12.65 12.69 -8.62
C ARG A 2 11.33 12.70 -7.85
N LEU A 3 10.49 11.69 -8.04
CA LEU A 3 9.16 11.60 -7.44
C LEU A 3 9.15 10.58 -6.29
N LEU A 4 8.60 10.98 -5.14
CA LEU A 4 8.23 10.07 -4.07
C LEU A 4 6.71 9.89 -4.08
N LEU A 5 6.25 8.65 -4.16
CA LEU A 5 4.84 8.28 -4.20
C LEU A 5 4.49 7.39 -3.00
N PHE A 6 3.44 7.76 -2.27
CA PHE A 6 2.80 6.87 -1.32
C PHE A 6 1.63 6.16 -2.00
N ASN A 7 1.63 4.83 -1.95
CA ASN A 7 0.62 4.00 -2.59
C ASN A 7 0.13 2.94 -1.61
N LEU A 8 -1.18 2.74 -1.48
CA LEU A 8 -1.72 1.77 -0.53
C LEU A 8 -1.21 0.34 -0.84
N MET A 9 -1.24 -0.06 -2.11
CA MET A 9 -0.90 -1.41 -2.55
C MET A 9 -0.26 -1.39 -3.92
N THR A 10 0.88 -2.06 -4.06
CA THR A 10 1.57 -2.23 -5.35
C THR A 10 1.51 -3.69 -5.76
N ASP A 11 0.44 -4.06 -6.46
CA ASP A 11 0.15 -5.41 -6.91
C ASP A 11 -0.75 -5.37 -8.16
N GLU A 12 -0.25 -5.78 -9.32
CA GLU A 12 -1.00 -5.82 -10.58
C GLU A 12 -2.12 -6.87 -10.59
N ALA A 13 -2.02 -7.90 -9.74
CA ALA A 13 -3.04 -8.95 -9.65
C ALA A 13 -4.24 -8.54 -8.79
N ASP A 14 -4.15 -7.44 -8.03
CA ASP A 14 -5.26 -6.99 -7.17
C ASP A 14 -6.41 -6.42 -8.02
N PRO A 15 -7.65 -6.94 -7.86
CA PRO A 15 -8.77 -6.57 -8.71
C PRO A 15 -9.30 -5.15 -8.46
N VAL A 16 -8.94 -4.53 -7.34
CA VAL A 16 -9.45 -3.19 -6.94
C VAL A 16 -8.36 -2.15 -7.06
N LEU A 17 -7.13 -2.45 -6.62
CA LEU A 17 -6.03 -1.50 -6.49
C LEU A 17 -4.92 -1.70 -7.53
N GLY A 18 -4.97 -2.75 -8.35
CA GLY A 18 -3.92 -3.03 -9.33
C GLY A 18 -3.74 -1.98 -10.42
N PHE A 19 -4.75 -1.11 -10.62
CA PHE A 19 -4.65 0.04 -11.51
C PHE A 19 -3.51 1.01 -11.11
N ALA A 20 -3.09 1.02 -9.85
CA ALA A 20 -2.01 1.89 -9.36
C ALA A 20 -0.68 1.62 -10.09
N CYS A 21 -0.39 0.36 -10.45
CA CYS A 21 0.80 -0.01 -11.21
C CYS A 21 0.83 0.64 -12.61
N GLY A 22 -0.33 0.82 -13.23
CA GLY A 22 -0.48 1.56 -14.48
C GLY A 22 -0.10 3.04 -14.34
N TRP A 23 -0.60 3.69 -13.29
CA TRP A 23 -0.23 5.08 -12.99
C TRP A 23 1.24 5.25 -12.67
N ILE A 24 1.85 4.31 -11.94
CA ILE A 24 3.28 4.35 -11.64
C ILE A 24 4.09 4.27 -12.94
N ARG A 25 3.71 3.42 -13.91
CA ARG A 25 4.32 3.37 -15.24
C ARG A 25 4.23 4.69 -15.99
N GLU A 26 3.07 5.32 -16.00
CA GLU A 26 2.87 6.62 -16.63
C GLU A 26 3.71 7.73 -15.96
N LEU A 27 3.77 7.75 -14.63
CA LEU A 27 4.60 8.70 -13.89
C LEU A 27 6.09 8.48 -14.17
N ALA A 28 6.52 7.22 -14.27
CA ALA A 28 7.91 6.86 -14.57
C ALA A 28 8.36 7.33 -15.96
N ALA A 29 7.46 7.46 -16.94
CA ALA A 29 7.76 8.03 -18.25
C ALA A 29 8.03 9.55 -18.22
N ARG A 30 7.64 10.23 -17.13
CA ARG A 30 7.73 11.69 -16.96
C ARG A 30 8.72 12.11 -15.87
N CYS A 31 9.33 11.15 -15.18
CA CYS A 31 10.27 11.36 -14.07
C CYS A 31 11.59 10.65 -14.34
N GLU A 32 12.70 11.18 -13.81
CA GLU A 32 14.00 10.49 -13.88
C GLU A 32 14.01 9.28 -12.95
N TYR A 33 13.43 9.42 -11.76
CA TYR A 33 13.29 8.36 -10.76
C TYR A 33 11.95 8.45 -10.04
N VAL A 34 11.38 7.29 -9.70
CA VAL A 34 10.19 7.18 -8.86
C VAL A 34 10.48 6.21 -7.71
N ASP A 35 10.39 6.70 -6.48
CA ASP A 35 10.42 5.89 -5.28
C ASP A 35 8.98 5.72 -4.78
N VAL A 36 8.52 4.48 -4.62
CA VAL A 36 7.16 4.13 -4.17
C VAL A 36 7.24 3.53 -2.77
N ILE A 37 6.55 4.13 -1.80
CA ILE A 37 6.35 3.55 -0.47
C ILE A 37 4.95 2.94 -0.43
N THR A 38 4.86 1.65 -0.12
CA THR A 38 3.60 0.92 -0.10
C THR A 38 3.33 0.14 1.17
N MET A 39 2.06 -0.09 1.51
CA MET A 39 1.69 -0.90 2.67
C MET A 39 1.68 -2.40 2.35
N TYR A 40 1.45 -2.74 1.09
CA TYR A 40 1.47 -4.12 0.61
C TYR A 40 2.18 -4.18 -0.75
N ARG A 41 3.13 -5.11 -0.85
CA ARG A 41 3.90 -5.36 -2.07
C ARG A 41 3.58 -6.75 -2.61
N GLY A 42 2.82 -6.79 -3.71
CA GLY A 42 2.46 -8.02 -4.41
C GLY A 42 3.28 -8.23 -5.68
N ALA A 43 2.67 -8.82 -6.71
CA ALA A 43 3.31 -9.04 -8.01
C ALA A 43 3.16 -7.79 -8.89
N TYR A 44 4.24 -7.29 -9.46
CA TYR A 44 4.17 -6.12 -10.35
C TYR A 44 5.32 -6.11 -11.35
N GLN A 45 5.10 -5.48 -12.50
CA GLN A 45 6.14 -5.19 -13.48
C GLN A 45 6.23 -3.68 -13.73
N LEU A 46 7.31 -3.07 -13.23
CA LEU A 46 7.55 -1.62 -13.33
C LEU A 46 8.88 -1.32 -14.04
N PRO A 47 9.03 -0.14 -14.66
CA PRO A 47 10.27 0.26 -15.32
C PRO A 47 11.47 0.32 -14.36
N SER A 48 12.68 0.22 -14.90
CA SER A 48 13.92 0.16 -14.12
C SER A 48 14.23 1.41 -13.29
N ASN A 49 13.61 2.56 -13.64
CA ASN A 49 13.74 3.80 -12.88
C ASN A 49 12.74 3.92 -11.72
N VAL A 50 11.98 2.85 -11.43
CA VAL A 50 11.06 2.76 -10.30
C VAL A 50 11.61 1.84 -9.23
N ARG A 51 11.58 2.27 -7.97
CA ARG A 51 11.90 1.43 -6.80
C ARG A 51 10.70 1.37 -5.87
N VAL A 52 10.34 0.18 -5.42
CA VAL A 52 9.21 -0.05 -4.52
C VAL A 52 9.72 -0.51 -3.16
N PHE A 53 9.37 0.22 -2.13
CA PHE A 53 9.65 -0.07 -0.73
C PHE A 53 8.35 -0.45 -0.03
N SER A 54 8.36 -1.51 0.75
CA SER A 54 7.22 -1.88 1.57
C SER A 54 7.40 -1.40 3.01
N ALA A 55 6.32 -0.92 3.63
CA ALA A 55 6.24 -0.65 5.05
C ALA A 55 6.00 -1.92 5.89
N GLY A 56 5.83 -3.09 5.25
CA GLY A 56 5.82 -4.40 5.90
C GLY A 56 4.47 -4.82 6.50
N ARG A 57 3.35 -4.22 6.09
CA ARG A 57 2.02 -4.59 6.62
C ARG A 57 1.52 -5.94 6.09
N GLU A 58 2.08 -6.43 5.00
CA GLU A 58 1.85 -7.76 4.43
C GLU A 58 2.39 -8.89 5.32
N ALA A 59 3.40 -8.61 6.14
CA ALA A 59 4.09 -9.62 6.96
C ALA A 59 3.62 -9.63 8.42
N ALA A 60 2.92 -8.58 8.87
CA ALA A 60 2.45 -8.48 10.24
C ALA A 60 1.03 -9.07 10.38
N PRO A 61 0.81 -10.10 11.22
CA PRO A 61 -0.54 -10.47 11.60
C PRO A 61 -1.20 -9.25 12.24
N ARG A 62 -2.48 -9.01 11.91
CA ARG A 62 -3.28 -7.94 12.53
C ARG A 62 -3.05 -8.02 14.04
N PRO A 63 -2.56 -6.95 14.70
CA PRO A 63 -2.43 -6.95 16.15
C PRO A 63 -3.78 -7.35 16.72
N LEU A 64 -3.80 -8.42 17.53
CA LEU A 64 -5.00 -8.78 18.26
C LEU A 64 -5.27 -7.61 19.19
N LEU A 65 -6.19 -6.73 18.78
CA LEU A 65 -6.75 -5.77 19.72
C LEU A 65 -7.35 -6.61 20.85
N PRO A 66 -7.13 -6.26 22.12
CA PRO A 66 -7.90 -6.87 23.19
C PRO A 66 -9.36 -6.72 22.80
N ALA A 67 -10.13 -7.82 22.90
CA ALA A 67 -11.55 -7.80 22.57
C ALA A 67 -12.17 -6.58 23.26
N SER A 68 -12.66 -5.63 22.47
CA SER A 68 -13.34 -4.48 23.03
C SER A 68 -14.49 -5.02 23.85
N SER A 69 -14.43 -4.87 25.17
CA SER A 69 -15.51 -5.19 26.08
C SER A 69 -16.72 -4.37 25.67
N SER A 70 -17.59 -4.95 24.86
CA SER A 70 -18.92 -4.43 24.54
C SER A 70 -19.88 -4.69 25.73
N ALA A 71 -19.44 -4.36 26.95
CA ALA A 71 -20.20 -4.57 28.18
C ALA A 71 -20.26 -3.31 29.06
N ALA A 72 -20.16 -2.11 28.47
CA ALA A 72 -20.26 -0.85 29.21
C ALA A 72 -21.17 0.19 28.53
N ALA A 73 -22.25 -0.25 27.86
CA ALA A 73 -23.24 0.65 27.25
C ALA A 73 -24.69 0.37 27.70
N GLY A 74 -24.91 -0.31 28.83
CA GLY A 74 -26.26 -0.74 29.24
C GLY A 74 -26.60 -0.66 30.73
N ALA A 75 -25.91 0.15 31.53
CA ALA A 75 -26.17 0.26 32.97
C ALA A 75 -26.29 1.72 33.45
N ALA A 76 -26.98 2.56 32.68
CA ALA A 76 -27.33 3.91 33.10
C ALA A 76 -28.71 4.31 32.52
N LEU A 77 -29.76 3.57 32.89
CA LEU A 77 -31.15 4.02 32.91
C LEU A 77 -31.88 3.33 34.07
#